data_AF-M1CSD0-F1
#
_entry.id   AF-M1CSD0-F1
#
_cell.length_a   1.000
_cell.length_b   1.000
_cell.length_c   1.000
_cell.angle_alpha   90.00
_cell.angle_beta   90.00
_cell.angle_gamma   90.00
#
_symmetry.space_group_name_H-M   'P 1'
#
loop_
_entity.id
_entity.type
_entity.pdbx_description
1 polymer ?
#
loop_
_entity_poly.entity_id
_entity_poly.type
_entity_poly.pdbx_seq_one_letter_code
_entity_poly.pdbx_strand_id
1 'polypeptide(L)'
;MEKVRDLFDLSKDNIQIKESKVHGIVLNGATEVAISNSAEALQSLSSGIANRAVGETQMNMSSSRSHCLYIFTVHQDLTKDKRTKFGKLILVDLAGSEKVEKTGAEGKILEEAKTINQSLTALGKVINAMTSSTPGKPTHIPYRDSKLTRILQDALGGCSQTALLCCCSPSPSNSSESLSTLRFGARAKHVKASVHVSCKEDLDNTKDATVYTYVDESRERILAKLRERMTADDVQLLEKLFVLEGIFFDPNSIDEIEATYEDVTSRTISSLHKAVEELSTGVEKMKRENVALKASLKVSEEFYQHQLERRSFCFIL
;
A
#
# COMPACT_ATOMS: atom_id res chain seq x y z
N MET A 1 12.71 3.68 -20.08
CA MET A 1 11.75 4.77 -19.82
C MET A 1 10.41 4.14 -19.46
N GLU A 2 9.75 4.58 -18.40
CA GLU A 2 8.49 4.00 -17.95
C GLU A 2 7.38 4.11 -19.00
N LYS A 3 6.54 3.08 -19.10
CA LYS A 3 5.40 3.01 -20.02
C LYS A 3 4.12 2.70 -19.24
N VAL A 4 2.99 3.19 -19.74
CA VAL A 4 1.65 2.87 -19.21
C VAL A 4 0.92 2.09 -20.29
N ARG A 5 0.51 0.86 -20.02
CA ARG A 5 -0.17 0.00 -20.99
C ARG A 5 -1.63 -0.13 -20.61
N ASP A 6 -2.48 -0.23 -21.63
CA ASP A 6 -3.89 -0.56 -21.44
C ASP A 6 -4.06 -2.09 -21.33
N LEU A 7 -4.69 -2.56 -20.25
CA LEU A 7 -4.96 -3.98 -20.04
C LEU A 7 -6.30 -4.43 -20.65
N PHE A 8 -7.14 -3.51 -21.11
CA PHE A 8 -8.35 -3.81 -21.86
C PHE A 8 -8.12 -3.78 -23.38
N ASP A 9 -7.09 -3.08 -23.83
CA ASP A 9 -6.67 -3.05 -25.23
C ASP A 9 -5.14 -3.13 -25.35
N LEU A 10 -4.62 -4.36 -25.52
CA LEU A 10 -3.18 -4.62 -25.58
C LEU A 10 -2.46 -3.97 -26.77
N SER A 11 -3.19 -3.45 -27.76
CA SER A 11 -2.60 -2.69 -28.87
C SER A 11 -2.13 -1.30 -28.45
N LYS A 12 -2.71 -0.75 -27.36
CA LYS A 12 -2.39 0.57 -26.83
C LYS A 12 -1.23 0.49 -25.83
N ASP A 13 -0.03 0.74 -26.34
CA ASP A 13 1.17 0.91 -25.53
C ASP A 13 1.41 2.41 -25.25
N ASN A 14 1.80 2.74 -24.02
CA ASN A 14 2.22 4.07 -23.59
C ASN A 14 1.15 5.18 -23.57
N ILE A 15 0.08 4.98 -22.79
CA ILE A 15 -1.00 5.95 -22.56
C ILE A 15 -0.46 7.26 -21.98
N GLN A 16 -1.02 8.40 -22.44
CA GLN A 16 -0.64 9.72 -21.98
C GLN A 16 -1.34 10.12 -20.67
N ILE A 17 -0.56 10.64 -19.73
CA ILE A 17 -1.05 11.18 -18.46
C ILE A 17 -1.25 12.69 -18.61
N LYS A 18 -2.50 13.14 -18.49
CA LYS A 18 -2.91 14.54 -18.54
C LYS A 18 -3.50 14.98 -17.20
N GLU A 19 -3.48 16.28 -16.96
CA GLU A 19 -4.05 16.91 -15.78
C GLU A 19 -5.23 17.79 -16.22
N SER A 20 -6.37 17.61 -15.55
CA SER A 20 -7.60 18.35 -15.76
C SER A 20 -7.93 19.11 -14.49
N LYS A 21 -8.32 20.39 -14.62
CA LYS A 21 -8.76 21.21 -13.48
C LYS A 21 -9.98 20.62 -12.76
N VAL A 22 -10.80 19.86 -13.48
CA VAL A 22 -12.08 19.33 -12.98
C VAL A 22 -11.98 17.86 -12.59
N HIS A 23 -11.10 17.08 -13.24
CA HIS A 23 -11.07 15.62 -13.08
C HIS A 23 -9.75 15.09 -12.49
N GLY A 24 -8.88 16.02 -12.06
CA GLY A 24 -7.54 15.71 -11.57
C GLY A 24 -6.73 15.04 -12.66
N ILE A 25 -6.07 13.95 -12.31
CA ILE A 25 -5.27 13.18 -13.27
C ILE A 25 -6.16 12.28 -14.14
N VAL A 26 -5.97 12.36 -15.46
CA VAL A 26 -6.72 11.62 -16.48
C VAL A 26 -5.76 10.88 -17.44
N LEU A 27 -6.09 9.63 -17.75
CA LEU A 27 -5.35 8.78 -18.69
C LEU A 27 -5.99 8.89 -20.08
N ASN A 28 -5.50 9.83 -20.89
CA ASN A 28 -6.09 10.10 -22.19
C ASN A 28 -5.80 8.98 -23.19
N GLY A 29 -6.86 8.33 -23.69
CA GLY A 29 -6.78 7.21 -24.63
C GLY A 29 -6.87 5.82 -23.97
N ALA A 30 -6.93 5.75 -22.64
CA ALA A 30 -7.27 4.52 -21.94
C ALA A 30 -8.67 4.04 -22.32
N THR A 31 -8.83 2.73 -22.44
CA THR A 31 -10.12 2.10 -22.72
C THR A 31 -10.97 2.10 -21.46
N GLU A 32 -12.18 2.66 -21.56
CA GLU A 32 -13.18 2.65 -20.50
C GLU A 32 -14.27 1.64 -20.84
N VAL A 33 -14.57 0.73 -19.92
CA VAL A 33 -15.59 -0.30 -20.08
C VAL A 33 -16.77 0.06 -19.17
N ALA A 34 -17.95 0.23 -19.77
CA ALA A 34 -19.18 0.44 -19.00
C ALA A 34 -19.57 -0.87 -18.30
N ILE A 35 -19.85 -0.78 -17.00
CA ILE A 35 -20.25 -1.92 -16.16
C ILE A 35 -21.62 -1.63 -15.53
N SER A 36 -22.51 -2.61 -15.56
CA SER A 36 -23.89 -2.47 -15.07
C SER A 36 -24.14 -3.21 -13.76
N ASN A 37 -23.28 -4.17 -13.40
CA ASN A 37 -23.40 -4.99 -12.20
C ASN A 37 -22.03 -5.50 -11.72
N SER A 38 -22.02 -6.11 -10.53
CA SER A 38 -20.80 -6.63 -9.91
C SER A 38 -20.18 -7.81 -10.67
N ALA A 39 -20.98 -8.63 -11.36
CA ALA A 39 -20.47 -9.75 -12.13
C ALA A 39 -19.67 -9.28 -13.36
N GLU A 40 -20.18 -8.29 -14.10
CA GLU A 40 -19.45 -7.64 -15.20
C GLU A 40 -18.16 -6.95 -14.72
N ALA A 41 -18.21 -6.31 -13.54
CA ALA A 41 -17.03 -5.70 -12.93
C ALA A 41 -15.95 -6.74 -12.61
N LEU A 42 -16.32 -7.87 -11.99
CA LEU A 42 -15.42 -8.97 -11.67
C LEU A 42 -14.87 -9.66 -12.93
N GLN A 43 -15.70 -9.82 -13.96
CA GLN A 43 -15.28 -10.39 -15.24
C GLN A 43 -14.27 -9.48 -15.95
N SER A 44 -14.51 -8.18 -15.96
CA SER A 44 -13.59 -7.19 -16.52
C SER A 44 -12.26 -7.17 -15.78
N LEU A 45 -12.30 -7.21 -14.45
CA LEU A 45 -11.11 -7.33 -13.60
C LEU A 45 -10.31 -8.61 -13.91
N SER A 46 -10.98 -9.75 -13.97
CA SER A 46 -10.36 -11.05 -14.27
C SER A 46 -9.70 -11.06 -15.66
N SER A 47 -10.37 -10.46 -16.65
CA SER A 47 -9.84 -10.34 -18.01
C SER A 47 -8.60 -9.43 -18.05
N GLY A 48 -8.61 -8.30 -17.33
CA GLY A 48 -7.45 -7.43 -17.19
C GLY A 48 -6.26 -8.11 -16.52
N ILE A 49 -6.49 -8.92 -15.48
CA ILE A 49 -5.45 -9.71 -14.81
C ILE A 49 -4.87 -10.77 -15.75
N ALA A 50 -5.71 -11.46 -16.53
CA ALA A 50 -5.24 -12.41 -17.54
C ALA A 50 -4.38 -11.73 -18.61
N ASN A 51 -4.81 -10.55 -19.07
CA ASN A 51 -4.08 -9.74 -20.05
C ASN A 51 -2.73 -9.24 -19.51
N ARG A 52 -2.64 -8.93 -18.21
CA ARG A 52 -1.37 -8.63 -17.53
C ARG A 52 -0.40 -9.81 -17.65
N ALA A 53 -0.84 -11.03 -17.34
CA ALA A 53 0.00 -12.23 -17.47
C ALA A 53 0.47 -12.47 -18.93
N VAL A 54 -0.37 -12.20 -19.92
CA VAL A 54 0.02 -12.29 -21.34
C VAL A 54 1.06 -11.22 -21.70
N GLY A 55 0.83 -9.97 -21.29
CA GLY A 55 1.77 -8.87 -21.53
C GLY A 55 3.15 -9.08 -20.89
N GLU A 56 3.18 -9.76 -19.75
CA GLU A 56 4.39 -10.20 -19.04
C GLU A 56 5.21 -11.19 -19.87
N THR A 57 4.58 -12.27 -20.36
CA THR A 57 5.27 -13.28 -21.19
C THR A 57 5.79 -12.75 -22.52
N GLN A 58 5.06 -11.83 -23.17
CA GLN A 58 5.47 -11.26 -24.45
C GLN A 58 6.66 -10.28 -24.34
N MET A 59 6.90 -9.71 -23.15
CA MET A 59 7.95 -8.71 -22.95
C MET A 59 9.05 -9.17 -21.98
N ASN A 60 9.06 -10.43 -21.54
CA ASN A 60 9.90 -10.92 -20.43
C ASN A 60 9.76 -10.07 -19.15
N MET A 61 8.62 -9.42 -18.97
CA MET A 61 8.32 -8.65 -17.77
C MET A 61 7.79 -9.61 -16.71
N SER A 62 8.32 -9.55 -15.49
CA SER A 62 7.78 -10.30 -14.35
C SER A 62 6.62 -9.52 -13.71
N SER A 63 5.61 -10.21 -13.15
CA SER A 63 4.53 -9.57 -12.39
C SER A 63 5.03 -8.80 -11.17
N SER A 64 6.10 -9.29 -10.53
CA SER A 64 6.79 -8.60 -9.43
C SER A 64 7.43 -7.27 -9.84
N ARG A 65 7.49 -7.00 -11.14
CA ARG A 65 8.24 -5.92 -11.78
C ARG A 65 7.35 -4.89 -12.48
N SER A 66 6.05 -4.97 -12.31
CA SER A 66 5.11 -3.98 -12.87
C SER A 66 4.08 -3.56 -11.83
N HIS A 67 3.56 -2.34 -11.97
CA HIS A 67 2.43 -1.85 -11.18
C HIS A 67 1.16 -2.04 -11.98
N CYS A 68 0.08 -2.45 -11.31
CA CYS A 68 -1.24 -2.58 -11.91
C CYS A 68 -2.20 -1.61 -11.22
N LEU A 69 -2.91 -0.82 -12.01
CA LEU A 69 -3.90 0.13 -11.53
C LEU A 69 -5.25 -0.23 -12.14
N TYR A 70 -6.27 -0.40 -11.30
CA TYR A 70 -7.64 -0.59 -11.73
C TYR A 70 -8.46 0.62 -11.27
N ILE A 71 -9.03 1.33 -12.24
CA ILE A 71 -9.71 2.61 -12.01
C ILE A 71 -11.20 2.42 -12.21
N PHE A 72 -11.97 2.53 -11.13
CA PHE A 72 -13.41 2.61 -11.18
C PHE A 72 -13.85 4.06 -11.17
N THR A 73 -14.74 4.38 -12.08
CA THR A 73 -15.38 5.69 -12.17
C THR A 73 -16.86 5.50 -11.92
N VAL A 74 -17.39 6.23 -10.94
CA VAL A 74 -18.79 6.18 -10.54
C VAL A 74 -19.44 7.51 -10.83
N HIS A 75 -20.51 7.49 -11.62
CA HIS A 75 -21.35 8.63 -11.90
C HIS A 75 -22.68 8.47 -11.16
N GLN A 76 -23.12 9.54 -10.49
CA GLN A 76 -24.42 9.59 -9.84
C GLN A 76 -25.17 10.83 -10.30
N ASP A 77 -26.26 10.65 -11.02
CA ASP A 77 -27.15 11.73 -11.41
C ASP A 77 -28.19 11.97 -10.30
N LEU A 78 -28.15 13.16 -9.68
CA LEU A 78 -29.18 13.57 -8.74
C LEU A 78 -30.35 14.15 -9.52
N THR A 79 -31.33 13.29 -9.80
CA THR A 79 -32.55 13.60 -10.59
C THR A 79 -33.33 14.83 -10.13
N LYS A 80 -33.20 15.24 -8.86
CA LYS A 80 -33.91 16.42 -8.32
C LYS A 80 -33.23 17.76 -8.60
N ASP A 81 -31.89 17.79 -8.74
CA ASP A 81 -31.13 19.04 -8.79
C ASP A 81 -30.39 19.23 -10.13
N LYS A 82 -30.52 18.31 -11.09
CA LYS A 82 -29.68 18.23 -12.31
C LYS A 82 -28.16 18.22 -12.04
N ARG A 83 -27.75 17.98 -10.79
CA ARG A 83 -26.34 17.89 -10.41
C ARG A 83 -25.86 16.46 -10.62
N THR A 84 -24.76 16.29 -11.35
CA THR A 84 -24.06 15.01 -11.45
C THR A 84 -22.89 15.01 -10.48
N LYS A 85 -22.87 14.01 -9.60
CA LYS A 85 -21.70 13.69 -8.76
C LYS A 85 -20.83 12.66 -9.47
N PHE A 86 -19.54 12.77 -9.23
CA PHE A 86 -18.53 11.88 -9.78
C PHE A 86 -17.61 11.41 -8.66
N GLY A 87 -17.30 10.12 -8.62
CA GLY A 87 -16.33 9.51 -7.73
C GLY A 87 -15.35 8.64 -8.51
N LYS A 88 -14.10 8.58 -8.04
CA LYS A 88 -13.04 7.75 -8.62
C LYS A 88 -12.45 6.88 -7.52
N LEU A 89 -12.50 5.57 -7.71
CA LEU A 89 -11.82 4.58 -6.86
C LEU A 89 -10.66 3.99 -7.65
N ILE A 90 -9.45 4.06 -7.10
CA ILE A 90 -8.25 3.52 -7.74
C ILE A 90 -7.71 2.41 -6.85
N LEU A 91 -7.75 1.18 -7.35
CA LEU A 91 -7.06 0.05 -6.72
C LEU A 91 -5.68 -0.08 -7.34
N VAL A 92 -4.64 -0.13 -6.50
CA VAL A 92 -3.25 -0.16 -6.94
C VAL A 92 -2.58 -1.38 -6.37
N ASP A 93 -2.07 -2.24 -7.25
CA ASP A 93 -1.14 -3.32 -6.93
C ASP A 93 0.26 -2.88 -7.35
N LEU A 94 1.11 -2.63 -6.35
CA LEU A 94 2.47 -2.12 -6.57
C LEU A 94 3.44 -3.26 -6.83
N ALA A 95 4.45 -3.00 -7.66
CA ALA A 95 5.61 -3.87 -7.82
C ALA A 95 6.33 -4.14 -6.49
N GLY A 96 7.13 -5.20 -6.45
CA GLY A 96 7.91 -5.58 -5.29
C GLY A 96 8.80 -4.44 -4.77
N SER A 97 8.81 -4.22 -3.44
CA SER A 97 9.60 -3.18 -2.78
C SER A 97 11.03 -3.61 -2.45
N GLU A 98 11.40 -4.85 -2.79
CA GLU A 98 12.72 -5.41 -2.52
C GLU A 98 13.84 -4.72 -3.30
N LYS A 99 15.01 -4.65 -2.66
CA LYS A 99 16.21 -4.10 -3.29
C LYS A 99 16.73 -5.00 -4.41
N VAL A 100 17.06 -4.38 -5.54
CA VAL A 100 17.64 -5.05 -6.72
C VAL A 100 18.88 -5.88 -6.38
N GLU A 101 19.71 -5.41 -5.44
CA GLU A 101 20.94 -6.09 -4.99
C GLU A 101 20.70 -7.52 -4.47
N LYS A 102 19.52 -7.82 -3.92
CA LYS A 102 19.16 -9.17 -3.45
C LYS A 102 18.63 -10.08 -4.55
N THR A 103 18.32 -9.53 -5.73
CA THR A 103 17.71 -10.29 -6.82
C THR A 103 18.74 -11.06 -7.66
N GLY A 104 20.04 -10.80 -7.47
CA GLY A 104 21.11 -11.43 -8.25
C GLY A 104 21.08 -11.08 -9.74
N ALA A 105 20.38 -9.99 -10.11
CA ALA A 105 20.20 -9.58 -11.50
C ALA A 105 21.48 -8.98 -12.10
N GLU A 106 21.92 -9.50 -13.25
CA GLU A 106 23.09 -9.01 -13.99
C GLU A 106 22.70 -8.46 -15.38
N GLY A 107 23.55 -7.58 -15.93
CA GLY A 107 23.42 -7.08 -17.31
C GLY A 107 22.11 -6.31 -17.57
N LYS A 108 21.39 -6.68 -18.64
CA LYS A 108 20.13 -6.02 -19.04
C LYS A 108 19.01 -6.14 -17.99
N ILE A 109 19.02 -7.21 -17.21
CA ILE A 109 18.02 -7.46 -16.14
C ILE A 109 18.21 -6.46 -15.00
N LEU A 110 19.45 -6.05 -14.73
CA LEU A 110 19.77 -5.04 -13.72
C LEU A 110 19.23 -3.65 -14.12
N GLU A 111 19.38 -3.25 -15.38
CA GLU A 111 18.88 -1.96 -15.88
C GLU A 111 17.35 -1.89 -15.90
N GLU A 112 16.68 -3.00 -16.20
CA GLU A 112 15.24 -3.12 -16.06
C GLU A 112 14.80 -3.01 -14.59
N ALA A 113 15.44 -3.77 -13.69
CA ALA A 113 15.15 -3.74 -12.26
C ALA A 113 15.39 -2.36 -11.63
N LYS A 114 16.40 -1.61 -12.10
CA LYS A 114 16.62 -0.20 -11.72
C LYS A 114 15.46 0.69 -12.17
N THR A 115 14.97 0.51 -13.40
CA THR A 115 13.84 1.30 -13.93
C THR A 115 12.55 1.07 -13.13
N ILE A 116 12.33 -0.14 -12.64
CA ILE A 116 11.15 -0.47 -11.84
C ILE A 116 11.26 0.15 -10.45
N ASN A 117 12.42 -0.02 -9.81
CA ASN A 117 12.68 0.60 -8.52
C ASN A 117 12.71 2.12 -8.57
N GLN A 118 12.89 2.73 -9.75
CA GLN A 118 12.76 4.18 -9.95
C GLN A 118 11.39 4.69 -9.51
N SER A 119 10.31 3.98 -9.87
CA SER A 119 8.93 4.37 -9.55
C SER A 119 8.64 4.33 -8.04
N LEU A 120 9.05 3.26 -7.35
CA LEU A 120 8.91 3.13 -5.90
C LEU A 120 9.84 4.08 -5.14
N THR A 121 11.04 4.34 -5.68
CA THR A 121 11.95 5.36 -5.15
C THR A 121 11.33 6.76 -5.28
N ALA A 122 10.73 7.08 -6.43
CA ALA A 122 10.01 8.33 -6.64
C ALA A 122 8.83 8.47 -5.67
N LEU A 123 8.05 7.39 -5.48
CA LEU A 123 6.99 7.34 -4.48
C LEU A 123 7.52 7.63 -3.07
N GLY A 124 8.63 7.00 -2.68
CA GLY A 124 9.32 7.29 -1.41
C GLY A 124 9.76 8.74 -1.27
N LYS A 125 10.30 9.36 -2.34
CA LYS A 125 10.68 10.78 -2.35
C LYS A 125 9.48 11.69 -2.18
N VAL A 126 8.37 11.41 -2.86
CA VAL A 126 7.12 12.17 -2.74
C VAL A 126 6.61 12.13 -1.29
N ILE A 127 6.48 10.94 -0.70
CA ILE A 127 6.06 10.80 0.71
C ILE A 127 6.99 11.57 1.64
N ASN A 128 8.31 11.41 1.48
CA ASN A 128 9.27 12.12 2.32
C ASN A 128 9.12 13.64 2.20
N ALA A 129 9.02 14.17 0.98
CA ALA A 129 8.85 15.60 0.74
C ALA A 129 7.55 16.15 1.37
N MET A 130 6.47 15.36 1.34
CA MET A 130 5.18 15.69 1.97
C MET A 130 5.24 15.67 3.50
N THR A 131 6.04 14.78 4.08
CA THR A 131 6.14 14.65 5.55
C THR A 131 7.20 15.54 6.18
N SER A 132 8.24 15.92 5.42
CA SER A 132 9.34 16.76 5.88
C SER A 132 9.15 18.24 5.56
N SER A 133 8.01 18.62 4.97
CA SER A 133 7.70 20.01 4.67
C SER A 133 7.57 20.83 5.96
N THR A 134 8.46 21.82 6.12
CA THR A 134 8.40 22.77 7.23
C THR A 134 7.20 23.71 7.05
N PRO A 135 6.41 23.98 8.10
CA PRO A 135 5.32 24.94 8.03
C PRO A 135 5.83 26.30 7.52
N GLY A 136 5.20 26.84 6.48
CA GLY A 136 5.52 28.16 5.93
C GLY A 136 6.56 28.20 4.80
N LYS A 137 7.16 27.07 4.39
CA LYS A 137 8.03 27.02 3.20
C LYS A 137 7.39 26.18 2.09
N PRO A 138 7.25 26.72 0.86
CA PRO A 138 6.77 25.91 -0.27
C PRO A 138 7.83 24.85 -0.60
N THR A 139 7.48 23.59 -0.40
CA THR A 139 8.31 22.44 -0.78
C THR A 139 7.81 21.89 -2.10
N HIS A 140 8.69 21.86 -3.11
CA HIS A 140 8.37 21.21 -4.39
C HIS A 140 8.25 19.69 -4.19
N ILE A 141 7.10 19.13 -4.57
CA ILE A 141 6.84 17.70 -4.50
C ILE A 141 7.12 17.06 -5.87
N PRO A 142 8.04 16.08 -5.96
CA PRO A 142 8.53 15.57 -7.24
C PRO A 142 7.60 14.52 -7.88
N TYR A 143 6.31 14.83 -8.05
CA TYR A 143 5.35 13.89 -8.67
C TYR A 143 5.78 13.47 -10.09
N ARG A 144 6.54 14.30 -10.79
CA ARG A 144 7.00 14.07 -12.16
C ARG A 144 8.17 13.09 -12.29
N ASP A 145 8.80 12.67 -11.19
CA ASP A 145 9.94 11.75 -11.20
C ASP A 145 9.56 10.34 -11.69
N SER A 146 8.27 9.98 -11.62
CA SER A 146 7.75 8.73 -12.20
C SER A 146 6.33 8.88 -12.74
N LYS A 147 5.94 8.03 -13.69
CA LYS A 147 4.56 7.96 -14.17
C LYS A 147 3.60 7.51 -13.07
N LEU A 148 4.02 6.59 -12.20
CA LEU A 148 3.23 6.14 -11.05
C LEU A 148 2.84 7.30 -10.14
N THR A 149 3.81 8.10 -9.69
CA THR A 149 3.57 9.26 -8.82
C THR A 149 2.77 10.36 -9.50
N ARG A 150 2.84 10.48 -10.83
CA ARG A 150 1.95 11.38 -11.58
C ARG A 150 0.51 10.88 -11.62
N ILE A 151 0.29 9.58 -11.81
CA ILE A 151 -1.06 9.00 -11.82
C ILE A 151 -1.69 9.09 -10.43
N LEU A 152 -0.91 8.81 -9.39
CA LEU A 152 -1.35 8.81 -8.00
C LEU A 152 -1.21 10.16 -7.31
N GLN A 153 -0.98 11.25 -8.06
CA GLN A 153 -0.80 12.58 -7.49
C GLN A 153 -1.99 12.99 -6.60
N ASP A 154 -3.22 12.67 -7.03
CA ASP A 154 -4.44 12.95 -6.26
C ASP A 154 -4.48 12.14 -4.95
N ALA A 155 -3.95 10.91 -4.94
CA ALA A 155 -3.87 10.02 -3.78
C ALA A 155 -2.77 10.41 -2.79
N LEU A 156 -1.73 11.11 -3.23
CA LEU A 156 -0.50 11.38 -2.48
C LEU A 156 -0.45 12.82 -1.94
N GLY A 157 -1.53 13.27 -1.31
CA GLY A 157 -1.64 14.64 -0.75
C GLY A 157 -2.54 15.58 -1.55
N GLY A 158 -3.24 15.06 -2.56
CA GLY A 158 -4.30 15.77 -3.26
C GLY A 158 -5.68 15.51 -2.67
N CYS A 159 -6.67 15.50 -3.56
CA CYS A 159 -8.09 15.35 -3.26
C CYS A 159 -8.54 13.89 -3.31
N SER A 160 -8.06 13.07 -2.39
CA SER A 160 -8.43 11.65 -2.30
C SER A 160 -8.38 11.15 -0.87
N GLN A 161 -9.29 10.24 -0.54
CA GLN A 161 -9.13 9.39 0.64
C GLN A 161 -8.23 8.21 0.22
N THR A 162 -7.12 8.02 0.92
CA THR A 162 -6.10 7.04 0.54
C THR A 162 -5.84 6.08 1.70
N ALA A 163 -5.98 4.79 1.42
CA ALA A 163 -5.56 3.72 2.31
C ALA A 163 -4.31 3.04 1.72
N LEU A 164 -3.34 2.72 2.57
CA LEU A 164 -2.11 2.02 2.19
C LEU A 164 -2.02 0.71 2.95
N LEU A 165 -2.00 -0.42 2.22
CA LEU A 165 -1.79 -1.74 2.80
C LEU A 165 -0.30 -2.11 2.76
N CYS A 166 0.31 -2.26 3.93
CA CYS A 166 1.72 -2.66 4.07
C CYS A 166 1.85 -4.18 4.24
N CYS A 167 2.08 -4.90 3.15
CA CYS A 167 2.27 -6.35 3.18
C CYS A 167 3.68 -6.72 3.68
N CYS A 168 3.76 -7.39 4.83
CA CYS A 168 5.03 -7.78 5.45
C CYS A 168 5.14 -9.30 5.61
N SER A 169 6.36 -9.83 5.46
CA SER A 169 6.63 -11.25 5.73
C SER A 169 7.09 -11.45 7.18
N PRO A 170 6.57 -12.47 7.90
CA PRO A 170 7.01 -12.79 9.25
C PRO A 170 8.34 -13.56 9.30
N SER A 171 8.89 -13.98 8.15
CA SER A 171 10.14 -14.75 8.10
C SER A 171 11.37 -13.91 8.52
N PRO A 172 12.27 -14.45 9.37
CA PRO A 172 13.53 -13.79 9.73
C PRO A 172 14.39 -13.42 8.52
N SER A 173 14.35 -14.22 7.45
CA SER A 173 15.07 -13.96 6.19
C SER A 173 14.65 -12.64 5.52
N ASN A 174 13.41 -12.21 5.76
CA ASN A 174 12.79 -11.03 5.16
C ASN A 174 12.68 -9.85 6.15
N SER A 175 13.19 -10.00 7.37
CA SER A 175 13.10 -9.00 8.45
C SER A 175 13.51 -7.58 8.01
N SER A 176 14.60 -7.48 7.24
CA SER A 176 15.08 -6.20 6.70
C SER A 176 14.09 -5.53 5.73
N GLU A 177 13.42 -6.28 4.86
CA GLU A 177 12.42 -5.75 3.92
C GLU A 177 11.10 -5.41 4.62
N SER A 178 10.67 -6.27 5.56
CA SER A 178 9.50 -6.00 6.40
C SER A 178 9.69 -4.72 7.22
N LEU A 179 10.88 -4.51 7.82
CA LEU A 179 11.19 -3.29 8.55
C LEU A 179 11.21 -2.05 7.63
N SER A 180 11.76 -2.17 6.42
CA SER A 180 11.74 -1.10 5.42
C SER A 180 10.30 -0.71 5.04
N THR A 181 9.44 -1.71 4.82
CA THR A 181 8.01 -1.53 4.49
C THR A 181 7.25 -0.86 5.63
N LEU A 182 7.43 -1.31 6.88
CA LEU A 182 6.82 -0.69 8.06
C LEU A 182 7.27 0.75 8.26
N ARG A 183 8.56 1.05 8.07
CA ARG A 183 9.08 2.43 8.14
C ARG A 183 8.48 3.30 7.04
N PHE A 184 8.28 2.77 5.84
CA PHE A 184 7.60 3.48 4.76
C PHE A 184 6.15 3.79 5.15
N GLY A 185 5.39 2.80 5.62
CA GLY A 185 4.01 2.99 6.10
C GLY A 185 3.89 4.01 7.22
N ALA A 186 4.81 3.97 8.20
CA ALA A 186 4.87 4.94 9.29
C ALA A 186 5.07 6.38 8.79
N ARG A 187 5.89 6.60 7.76
CA ARG A 187 6.02 7.92 7.13
C ARG A 187 4.74 8.29 6.37
N ALA A 188 4.23 7.38 5.55
CA ALA A 188 3.01 7.60 4.75
C ALA A 188 1.79 7.97 5.61
N LYS A 189 1.67 7.44 6.83
CA LYS A 189 0.62 7.80 7.81
C LYS A 189 0.54 9.30 8.09
N HIS A 190 1.64 10.05 7.97
CA HIS A 190 1.70 11.48 8.26
C HIS A 190 1.35 12.36 7.06
N VAL A 191 1.07 11.78 5.88
CA VAL A 191 0.61 12.53 4.71
C VAL A 191 -0.81 13.01 4.96
N LYS A 192 -1.02 14.33 4.88
CA LYS A 192 -2.33 14.95 5.00
C LYS A 192 -2.98 15.07 3.63
N ALA A 193 -4.20 14.55 3.49
CA ALA A 193 -5.01 14.73 2.28
C ALA A 193 -5.99 15.90 2.46
N SER A 194 -6.31 16.59 1.37
CA SER A 194 -7.32 17.66 1.32
C SER A 194 -8.49 17.18 0.47
N VAL A 195 -9.41 16.44 1.09
CA VAL A 195 -10.55 15.85 0.40
C VAL A 195 -11.60 16.93 0.10
N HIS A 196 -11.95 17.07 -1.19
CA HIS A 196 -13.01 17.95 -1.68
C HIS A 196 -14.00 17.15 -2.54
N VAL A 197 -15.31 17.38 -2.35
CA VAL A 197 -16.32 16.73 -3.19
C VAL A 197 -16.42 17.48 -4.52
N SER A 198 -16.16 16.78 -5.63
CA SER A 198 -16.35 17.33 -6.96
C SER A 198 -17.82 17.27 -7.37
N CYS A 199 -18.56 18.36 -7.16
CA CYS A 199 -19.91 18.54 -7.70
C CYS A 199 -19.83 19.40 -8.98
N LYS A 200 -20.46 18.96 -10.07
CA LYS A 200 -20.76 19.88 -11.19
C LYS A 200 -22.04 20.62 -10.85
N GLU A 201 -21.94 21.94 -10.70
CA GLU A 201 -23.08 22.84 -10.84
C GLU A 201 -23.05 23.37 -12.27
N ASP A 202 -24.14 23.19 -13.00
CA ASP A 202 -24.33 23.85 -14.29
C ASP A 202 -24.28 25.36 -14.02
N LEU A 203 -23.23 26.00 -14.51
CA LEU A 203 -22.90 27.39 -14.22
C LEU A 203 -24.07 28.32 -14.55
N ASP A 204 -24.70 28.86 -13.52
CA ASP A 204 -25.06 30.28 -13.53
C ASP A 204 -24.96 30.87 -12.11
N ASN A 205 -24.07 31.86 -11.99
CA ASN A 205 -23.83 32.77 -10.87
C ASN A 205 -22.97 32.35 -9.65
N THR A 206 -21.79 32.98 -9.65
CA THR A 206 -21.10 33.65 -8.53
C THR A 206 -20.30 32.81 -7.54
N LYS A 207 -18.98 32.93 -7.72
CA LYS A 207 -17.90 33.05 -6.72
C LYS A 207 -18.38 32.96 -5.25
N ASP A 208 -18.12 31.82 -4.63
CA ASP A 208 -17.42 31.75 -3.35
C ASP A 208 -16.94 30.30 -3.12
N ALA A 209 -15.63 30.13 -2.94
CA ALA A 209 -15.04 28.86 -2.54
C ALA A 209 -15.21 28.71 -1.03
N THR A 210 -16.41 28.34 -0.59
CA THR A 210 -16.69 28.02 0.81
C THR A 210 -16.13 26.64 1.15
N VAL A 211 -15.19 26.63 2.09
CA VAL A 211 -14.68 25.42 2.74
C VAL A 211 -15.80 24.84 3.61
N TYR A 212 -16.55 23.89 3.08
CA TYR A 212 -17.55 23.15 3.85
C TYR A 212 -16.88 21.96 4.55
N THR A 213 -16.76 22.04 5.88
CA THR A 213 -16.56 20.89 6.77
C THR A 213 -17.83 20.04 6.73
N TYR A 214 -17.86 19.01 5.89
CA TYR A 214 -19.01 18.12 5.77
C TYR A 214 -19.01 17.10 6.93
N VAL A 215 -19.83 17.37 7.94
CA VAL A 215 -20.55 16.30 8.64
C VAL A 215 -21.51 15.68 7.60
N ASP A 216 -21.58 14.36 7.56
CA ASP A 216 -22.26 13.54 6.54
C ASP A 216 -23.74 13.94 6.28
N GLU A 217 -23.95 14.94 5.42
CA GLU A 217 -25.29 15.38 4.98
C GLU A 217 -26.07 14.25 4.28
N SER A 218 -25.39 13.19 3.84
CA SER A 218 -26.03 12.02 3.22
C SER A 218 -26.69 11.15 4.27
N ARG A 219 -26.02 10.91 5.41
CA ARG A 219 -26.56 10.20 6.59
C ARG A 219 -27.82 10.87 7.11
N GLU A 220 -27.75 12.15 7.46
CA GLU A 220 -28.90 12.83 8.10
C GLU A 220 -30.11 12.90 7.16
N ARG A 221 -29.87 13.09 5.85
CA ARG A 221 -30.94 13.09 4.83
C ARG A 221 -31.59 11.72 4.65
N ILE A 222 -30.82 10.64 4.71
CA ILE A 222 -31.36 9.27 4.60
C ILE A 222 -32.14 8.92 5.86
N LEU A 223 -31.60 9.24 7.04
CA LEU A 223 -32.29 9.05 8.32
C LEU A 223 -33.60 9.86 8.40
N ALA A 224 -33.61 11.11 7.94
CA ALA A 224 -34.82 11.93 7.88
C ALA A 224 -35.93 11.29 7.02
N LYS A 225 -35.59 10.76 5.84
CA LYS A 225 -36.55 10.06 4.96
C LYS A 225 -37.04 8.73 5.53
N LEU A 226 -36.22 8.04 6.31
CA LEU A 226 -36.61 6.80 6.99
C LEU A 226 -37.56 7.10 8.15
N ARG A 227 -37.31 8.19 8.90
CA ARG A 227 -38.18 8.70 9.97
C ARG A 227 -39.57 9.11 9.48
N GLU A 228 -39.72 9.48 8.20
CA GLU A 228 -41.03 9.76 7.59
C GLU A 228 -41.87 8.50 7.32
N ARG A 229 -41.26 7.31 7.25
CA ARG A 229 -41.90 6.07 6.77
C ARG A 229 -41.91 4.93 7.79
N MET A 230 -41.11 5.05 8.85
CA MET A 230 -40.84 3.98 9.81
C MET A 230 -40.86 4.52 11.24
N THR A 231 -41.02 3.62 12.20
CA THR A 231 -40.96 3.99 13.61
C THR A 231 -39.53 4.36 14.01
N ALA A 232 -39.36 5.16 15.05
CA ALA A 232 -38.03 5.61 15.50
C ALA A 232 -37.09 4.43 15.82
N ASP A 233 -37.64 3.35 16.39
CA ASP A 233 -36.90 2.15 16.76
C ASP A 233 -36.38 1.40 15.52
N ASP A 234 -37.20 1.29 14.47
CA ASP A 234 -36.79 0.65 13.22
C ASP A 234 -35.71 1.46 12.50
N VAL A 235 -35.81 2.79 12.53
CA VAL A 235 -34.78 3.68 11.96
C VAL A 235 -33.47 3.55 12.72
N GLN A 236 -33.52 3.43 14.05
CA GLN A 236 -32.32 3.26 14.87
C GLN A 236 -31.65 1.89 14.64
N LEU A 237 -32.44 0.84 14.39
CA LEU A 237 -31.92 -0.47 14.02
C LEU A 237 -31.28 -0.43 12.63
N LEU A 238 -31.93 0.18 11.65
CA LEU A 238 -31.40 0.38 10.29
C LEU A 238 -30.14 1.24 10.29
N GLU A 239 -30.08 2.28 11.10
CA GLU A 239 -28.88 3.11 11.26
C GLU A 239 -27.69 2.27 11.74
N LYS A 240 -27.88 1.44 12.77
CA LYS A 240 -26.84 0.50 13.24
C LYS A 240 -26.44 -0.49 12.16
N LEU A 241 -27.40 -0.99 11.38
CA LEU A 241 -27.17 -1.95 10.30
C LEU A 241 -26.41 -1.31 9.13
N PHE A 242 -26.73 -0.06 8.79
CA PHE A 242 -25.99 0.71 7.77
C PHE A 242 -24.56 1.05 8.20
N VAL A 243 -24.31 1.26 9.48
CA VAL A 243 -22.93 1.41 10.01
C VAL A 243 -22.19 0.06 9.93
N LEU A 244 -22.83 -1.04 10.31
CA LEU A 244 -22.22 -2.39 10.26
C LEU A 244 -21.85 -2.82 8.83
N GLU A 245 -22.72 -2.52 7.86
CA GLU A 245 -22.51 -2.80 6.43
C GLU A 245 -21.58 -1.78 5.75
N GLY A 246 -21.04 -0.81 6.49
CA GLY A 246 -20.12 0.21 5.98
C GLY A 246 -20.76 1.23 5.03
N ILE A 247 -22.10 1.34 5.04
CA ILE A 247 -22.88 2.28 4.22
C ILE A 247 -22.89 3.68 4.86
N PHE A 248 -22.90 3.76 6.20
CA PHE A 248 -22.72 5.01 6.95
C PHE A 248 -21.37 5.04 7.67
N PHE A 249 -20.72 6.20 7.65
CA PHE A 249 -19.50 6.43 8.40
C PHE A 249 -19.85 6.95 9.80
N ASP A 250 -19.53 6.18 10.84
CA ASP A 250 -19.68 6.61 12.22
C ASP A 250 -18.31 7.06 12.77
N PRO A 251 -18.14 8.35 13.13
CA PRO A 251 -16.92 8.80 13.81
C PRO A 251 -16.65 8.05 15.11
N ASN A 252 -17.69 7.56 15.80
CA ASN A 252 -17.55 6.78 17.03
C ASN A 252 -17.17 5.31 16.76
N SER A 253 -17.35 4.80 15.53
CA SER A 253 -16.82 3.48 15.17
C SER A 253 -15.31 3.54 14.98
N ILE A 254 -14.71 4.72 14.77
CA ILE A 254 -13.25 4.88 14.84
C ILE A 254 -12.78 4.60 16.27
N ASP A 255 -13.46 5.06 17.31
CA ASP A 255 -13.06 4.79 18.70
C ASP A 255 -13.21 3.31 19.07
N GLU A 256 -14.28 2.63 18.64
CA GLU A 256 -14.43 1.18 18.83
C GLU A 256 -13.40 0.38 18.02
N ILE A 257 -13.18 0.75 16.75
CA ILE A 257 -12.18 0.11 15.90
C ILE A 257 -10.78 0.37 16.45
N GLU A 258 -10.46 1.60 16.87
CA GLU A 258 -9.18 2.00 17.46
C GLU A 258 -8.94 1.27 18.78
N ALA A 259 -9.95 1.15 19.65
CA ALA A 259 -9.86 0.33 20.86
C ALA A 259 -9.64 -1.17 20.56
N THR A 260 -10.30 -1.70 19.53
CA THR A 260 -10.11 -3.10 19.10
C THR A 260 -8.71 -3.30 18.50
N TYR A 261 -8.22 -2.33 17.72
CA TYR A 261 -6.86 -2.32 17.20
C TYR A 261 -5.84 -2.18 18.33
N GLU A 262 -6.11 -1.39 19.35
CA GLU A 262 -5.23 -1.20 20.50
C GLU A 262 -5.12 -2.49 21.33
N ASP A 263 -6.22 -3.21 21.51
CA ASP A 263 -6.24 -4.53 22.17
C ASP A 263 -5.50 -5.60 21.33
N VAL A 264 -5.78 -5.70 20.03
CA VAL A 264 -5.06 -6.64 19.13
C VAL A 264 -3.57 -6.30 19.05
N THR A 265 -3.22 -5.02 18.97
CA THR A 265 -1.83 -4.54 18.94
C THR A 265 -1.13 -4.87 20.26
N SER A 266 -1.78 -4.61 21.39
CA SER A 266 -1.23 -4.93 22.72
C SER A 266 -1.00 -6.43 22.92
N ARG A 267 -1.96 -7.27 22.49
CA ARG A 267 -1.81 -8.73 22.51
C ARG A 267 -0.67 -9.21 21.61
N THR A 268 -0.54 -8.63 20.42
CA THR A 268 0.51 -8.99 19.47
C THR A 268 1.89 -8.57 19.98
N ILE A 269 2.03 -7.36 20.55
CA ILE A 269 3.26 -6.88 21.18
C ILE A 269 3.64 -7.77 22.37
N SER A 270 2.69 -8.14 23.22
CA SER A 270 2.93 -9.04 24.35
C SER A 270 3.42 -10.42 23.90
N SER A 271 2.79 -10.99 22.87
CA SER A 271 3.21 -12.26 22.29
C SER A 271 4.61 -12.19 21.67
N LEU A 272 4.92 -11.11 20.94
CA LEU A 272 6.24 -10.88 20.37
C LEU A 272 7.32 -10.68 21.43
N HIS A 273 7.04 -9.91 22.49
CA HIS A 273 7.98 -9.75 23.61
C HIS A 273 8.30 -11.08 24.28
N LYS A 274 7.28 -11.92 24.51
CA LYS A 274 7.49 -13.26 25.07
C LYS A 274 8.36 -14.13 24.15
N ALA A 275 8.09 -14.13 22.85
CA ALA A 275 8.89 -14.87 21.87
C ALA A 275 10.34 -14.37 21.81
N VAL A 276 10.56 -13.06 21.91
CA VAL A 276 11.90 -12.45 21.96
C VAL A 276 12.65 -12.87 23.22
N GLU A 277 11.97 -12.94 24.36
CA GLU A 277 12.57 -13.35 25.64
C GLU A 277 12.95 -14.84 25.63
N GLU A 278 12.08 -15.71 25.08
CA GLU A 278 12.36 -17.13 24.86
C GLU A 278 13.56 -17.33 23.89
N LEU A 279 13.63 -16.55 22.81
CA LEU A 279 14.77 -16.57 21.89
C LEU A 279 16.06 -16.09 22.55
N SER A 280 16.00 -15.01 23.33
CA SER A 280 17.15 -14.44 24.02
C SER A 280 17.75 -15.43 25.02
N THR A 281 16.90 -16.08 25.81
CA THR A 281 17.32 -17.15 26.74
C THR A 281 17.90 -18.36 26.00
N GLY A 282 17.30 -18.75 24.87
CA GLY A 282 17.84 -19.80 24.00
C GLY A 282 19.23 -19.48 23.44
N VAL A 283 19.43 -18.24 22.97
CA VAL A 283 20.73 -17.78 22.45
C VAL A 283 21.80 -17.80 23.55
N GLU A 284 21.48 -17.36 24.76
CA GLU A 284 22.44 -17.40 25.87
C GLU A 284 22.78 -18.83 26.30
N LYS A 285 21.82 -19.76 26.26
CA LYS A 285 22.10 -21.19 26.49
C LYS A 285 23.05 -21.74 25.43
N MET A 286 22.76 -21.49 24.15
CA MET A 286 23.60 -21.90 23.02
C MET A 286 25.01 -21.32 23.07
N LYS A 287 25.17 -20.07 23.54
CA LYS A 287 26.49 -19.47 23.76
C LYS A 287 27.28 -20.20 24.84
N ARG A 288 26.66 -20.53 25.97
CA ARG A 288 27.32 -21.30 27.04
C ARG A 288 27.75 -22.68 26.57
N GLU A 289 26.88 -23.38 25.85
CA GLU A 289 27.20 -24.68 25.27
C GLU A 289 28.36 -24.59 24.26
N ASN A 290 28.38 -23.56 23.41
CA ASN A 290 29.50 -23.31 22.50
C ASN A 290 30.81 -23.05 23.22
N VAL A 291 30.80 -22.31 24.33
CA VAL A 291 32.00 -22.08 25.14
C VAL A 291 32.50 -23.39 25.75
N ALA A 292 31.60 -24.21 26.29
CA ALA A 292 31.94 -25.52 26.84
C ALA A 292 32.52 -26.47 25.79
N LEU A 293 31.90 -26.54 24.60
CA LEU A 293 32.38 -27.34 23.49
C LEU A 293 33.76 -26.89 23.00
N LYS A 294 34.00 -25.57 22.89
CA LYS A 294 35.32 -25.03 22.53
C LYS A 294 36.40 -25.40 23.56
N ALA A 295 36.07 -25.38 24.85
CA ALA A 295 37.00 -25.79 25.89
C ALA A 295 37.35 -27.29 25.79
N SER A 296 36.35 -28.15 25.60
CA SER A 296 36.54 -29.59 25.40
C SER A 296 37.34 -29.91 24.14
N LEU A 297 37.08 -29.19 23.04
CA LEU A 297 37.83 -29.34 21.80
C LEU A 297 39.31 -29.01 22.00
N LYS A 298 39.61 -27.90 22.69
CA LYS A 298 40.99 -27.50 22.99
C LYS A 298 41.74 -28.55 23.81
N VAL A 299 41.11 -29.12 24.83
CA VAL A 299 41.69 -30.21 25.63
C VAL A 299 41.97 -31.46 24.77
N SER A 300 41.05 -31.79 23.86
CA SER A 300 41.24 -32.91 22.93
C SER A 300 42.37 -32.66 21.93
N GLU A 301 42.54 -31.44 21.44
CA GLU A 301 43.63 -31.05 20.55
C GLU A 301 44.99 -31.13 21.25
N GLU A 302 45.09 -30.62 22.48
CA GLU A 302 46.30 -30.72 23.30
C GLU A 302 46.68 -32.18 23.59
N PHE A 303 45.69 -33.03 23.90
CA PHE A 303 45.92 -34.46 24.10
C PHE A 303 46.43 -35.15 22.83
N TYR A 304 45.87 -34.81 21.66
CA TYR A 304 46.28 -35.39 20.38
C TYR A 304 47.70 -34.97 19.99
N GLN A 305 48.07 -33.70 20.21
CA GLN A 305 49.43 -33.21 20.01
C GLN A 305 50.43 -33.93 20.92
N HIS A 306 50.09 -34.12 22.20
CA HIS A 306 50.95 -34.80 23.14
C HIS A 306 51.17 -36.30 22.79
N GLN A 307 50.16 -36.95 22.18
CA GLN A 307 50.26 -38.32 21.65
C GLN A 307 51.15 -38.39 20.39
N LEU A 308 51.07 -37.40 19.49
CA LEU A 308 51.92 -37.30 18.30
C LEU A 308 53.40 -37.11 18.67
N GLU A 309 53.69 -36.26 19.65
CA GLU A 309 55.04 -36.06 20.17
C GLU A 309 55.61 -37.34 20.81
N ARG A 310 54.80 -38.05 21.62
CA ARG A 310 55.22 -39.33 22.23
C ARG A 310 55.48 -40.43 21.20
N ARG A 311 54.69 -40.49 20.12
CA ARG A 311 54.92 -41.44 19.03
C ARG A 311 56.18 -41.11 18.23
N SER A 312 56.53 -39.83 18.08
CA SER A 312 57.75 -39.40 17.38
C SER A 312 59.03 -39.80 18.13
N PHE A 313 58.99 -39.88 19.46
CA PHE A 313 60.13 -40.35 20.28
C PHE A 313 60.34 -41.88 20.28
N CYS A 314 59.34 -42.68 19.91
CA CYS A 314 59.46 -44.15 19.87
C CYS A 314 60.13 -44.72 18.60
N PHE A 315 60.49 -43.88 17.63
CA PHE A 315 61.13 -44.30 16.36
C PHE A 315 62.64 -43.97 16.27
N ILE A 316 63.28 -43.55 17.36
CA ILE A 316 64.73 -43.21 17.40
C ILE A 316 65.54 -44.22 18.23
N LEU A 317 65.28 -45.53 18.09
CA LEU A 317 66.13 -46.60 18.60
C LEU A 317 66.42 -47.62 17.50
#